data_AF-H9UJC8-F1
#
_entry.id   AF-H9UJC8-F1
#
_cell.length_a   1.000
_cell.length_b   1.000
_cell.length_c   1.000
_cell.angle_alpha   90.00
_cell.angle_beta   90.00
_cell.angle_gamma   90.00
#
_symmetry.space_group_name_H-M   'P 1'
#
loop_
_entity.id
_entity.type
_entity.pdbx_description
1 polymer ?
#
loop_
_entity_poly.entity_id
_entity_poly.type
_entity_poly.pdbx_seq_one_letter_code
_entity_poly.pdbx_strand_id
1 'polypeptide(L)' 'MSRWKVRLTIAVVFSLGFFIMLGFLLFIEIPQGNREVLLTLLGGMAGSVSMIIAFYFGDSDSHGAQDGYGGGK' A
#
# COMPACT_ATOMS: atom_id res chain seq x y z
N MET A 1 9.50 14.38 -15.26
CA MET A 1 9.09 14.04 -13.88
C MET A 1 9.96 12.88 -13.39
N SER A 2 10.61 12.99 -12.23
CA SER A 2 11.47 11.91 -11.70
C SER A 2 10.62 10.66 -11.40
N ARG A 3 11.09 9.47 -11.78
CA ARG A 3 10.39 8.18 -11.58
C ARG A 3 10.03 7.95 -10.11
N TRP A 4 10.83 8.48 -9.19
CA TRP A 4 10.61 8.42 -7.75
C TRP A 4 9.43 9.29 -7.30
N LYS A 5 9.28 10.48 -7.89
CA LYS A 5 8.14 11.37 -7.62
C LYS A 5 6.82 10.76 -8.11
N VAL A 6 6.81 10.15 -9.29
CA VAL A 6 5.61 9.48 -9.85
C VAL A 6 5.13 8.35 -8.94
N ARG A 7 6.07 7.54 -8.46
CA ARG A 7 5.81 6.45 -7.50
C ARG A 7 5.16 6.99 -6.21
N LEU A 8 5.79 7.98 -5.57
CA LEU A 8 5.21 8.63 -4.37
C LEU A 8 3.82 9.22 -4.62
N THR A 9 3.59 9.87 -5.76
CA THR A 9 2.27 10.42 -6.10
C THR A 9 1.21 9.33 -6.17
N ILE A 10 1.51 8.19 -6.83
CA ILE A 10 0.56 7.07 -6.92
C ILE A 10 0.26 6.49 -5.54
N ALA A 11 1.28 6.32 -4.69
CA ALA A 11 1.10 5.83 -3.33
C ALA A 11 0.20 6.74 -2.49
N VAL A 12 0.47 8.06 -2.50
CA VAL A 12 -0.32 9.05 -1.77
C VAL A 12 -1.77 9.06 -2.25
N VAL A 13 -2.00 9.05 -3.57
CA VAL A 13 -3.37 9.05 -4.13
C VAL A 13 -4.13 7.78 -3.73
N PHE A 14 -3.49 6.61 -3.79
CA PHE A 14 -4.11 5.35 -3.39
C PHE A 14 -4.43 5.29 -1.89
N SER A 15 -3.48 5.68 -1.04
CA SER A 15 -3.69 5.71 0.40
C SER A 15 -4.79 6.70 0.77
N LEU A 16 -4.78 7.91 0.18
CA LEU A 16 -5.81 8.91 0.44
C LEU A 16 -7.21 8.42 0.05
N GLY A 17 -7.34 7.80 -1.14
CA GLY A 17 -8.60 7.23 -1.60
C GLY A 17 -9.13 6.13 -0.68
N PHE A 18 -8.25 5.25 -0.19
CA PHE A 18 -8.62 4.19 0.75
C PHE A 18 -9.10 4.76 2.09
N PHE A 19 -8.40 5.73 2.67
CA PHE A 19 -8.80 6.34 3.95
C PHE A 19 -10.08 7.16 3.82
N ILE A 20 -10.31 7.85 2.69
CA ILE A 20 -11.58 8.54 2.42
C ILE A 20 -12.73 7.54 2.37
N MET A 21 -12.56 6.41 1.68
CA MET A 21 -13.57 5.36 1.61
C MET A 21 -13.88 4.77 3.00
N LEU A 22 -12.86 4.48 3.80
CA LEU A 22 -13.04 4.05 5.19
C LEU A 22 -13.80 5.09 6.02
N GLY A 23 -13.44 6.37 5.89
CA GLY A 23 -14.15 7.47 6.53
C GLY A 23 -15.62 7.52 6.11
N PHE A 24 -15.90 7.33 4.83
CA PHE A 24 -17.28 7.31 4.32
C PHE A 24 -18.09 6.15 4.90
N LEU A 25 -17.50 4.95 5.02
CA LEU A 25 -18.12 3.80 5.67
C LEU A 25 -18.39 3.98 7.17
N LEU A 26 -17.69 4.89 7.86
CA LEU A 26 -17.95 5.19 9.28
C LEU A 26 -19.20 6.06 9.47
N PHE A 27 -19.56 6.89 8.50
CA PHE A 27 -20.70 7.81 8.59
C PHE A 27 -21.92 7.37 7.79
N ILE A 28 -21.75 6.48 6.82
CA ILE A 28 -22.83 5.99 5.95
C ILE A 28 -23.05 4.50 6.19
N GLU A 29 -24.27 4.16 6.60
CA GLU A 29 -24.69 2.78 6.73
C GLU A 29 -24.67 2.07 5.37
N ILE A 30 -24.08 0.87 5.37
CA ILE A 30 -24.03 0.05 4.17
C ILE A 30 -25.40 -0.60 3.95
N PRO A 31 -26.04 -0.41 2.78
CA PRO A 31 -27.32 -1.05 2.50
C PRO A 31 -27.20 -2.57 2.60
N GLN A 32 -28.09 -3.20 3.37
CA GLN A 32 -27.95 -4.61 3.78
C GLN A 32 -27.83 -5.58 2.59
N GLY A 33 -28.54 -5.32 1.49
CA GLY A 33 -28.47 -6.16 0.29
C GLY A 33 -27.09 -6.24 -0.37
N ASN A 34 -26.24 -5.22 -0.16
CA ASN A 34 -24.94 -5.12 -0.83
C ASN A 34 -23.77 -5.22 0.16
N ARG A 35 -24.07 -5.45 1.45
CA ARG A 35 -23.08 -5.40 2.54
C ARG A 35 -21.92 -6.36 2.32
N GLU A 36 -22.24 -7.60 1.95
CA GLU A 36 -21.23 -8.66 1.78
C GLU A 36 -20.28 -8.38 0.61
N VAL A 37 -20.82 -7.87 -0.50
CA VAL A 37 -20.03 -7.44 -1.68
C VAL A 37 -19.12 -6.27 -1.31
N LEU A 38 -19.66 -5.25 -0.62
CA LEU A 38 -18.88 -4.07 -0.22
C LEU A 38 -17.79 -4.40 0.80
N LEU A 39 -18.05 -5.31 1.74
CA LEU A 39 -17.05 -5.80 2.69
C LEU A 39 -15.95 -6.63 2.00
N THR A 40 -16.32 -7.44 1.00
CA THR A 40 -15.34 -8.21 0.20
C THR A 40 -14.44 -7.28 -0.60
N LEU A 41 -15.02 -6.26 -1.27
CA LEU A 41 -14.26 -5.24 -1.99
C LEU A 41 -13.36 -4.44 -1.05
N LEU A 42 -13.85 -4.08 0.14
CA LEU A 42 -13.05 -3.41 1.16
C LEU A 42 -11.86 -4.27 1.60
N GLY A 43 -12.05 -5.57 1.81
CA GLY A 43 -10.97 -6.50 2.13
C GLY A 43 -9.93 -6.59 1.01
N GLY A 44 -10.36 -6.67 -0.25
CA GLY A 44 -9.46 -6.64 -1.41
C GLY A 44 -8.66 -5.34 -1.53
N MET A 45 -9.29 -4.20 -1.24
CA MET A 45 -8.61 -2.91 -1.19
C MET A 45 -7.59 -2.85 -0.05
N ALA A 46 -7.93 -3.34 1.15
CA ALA A 46 -7.00 -3.40 2.27
C ALA A 46 -5.75 -4.25 1.93
N GLY A 47 -5.93 -5.39 1.25
CA GLY A 47 -4.81 -6.20 0.75
C GLY A 47 -3.95 -5.47 -0.28
N SER A 48 -4.57 -4.72 -1.17
CA SER A 48 -3.87 -3.91 -2.18
C SER A 48 -3.02 -2.80 -1.53
N VAL A 49 -3.53 -2.15 -0.48
CA VAL A 49 -2.79 -1.15 0.31
C VAL A 49 -1.59 -1.78 1.00
N SER A 50 -1.75 -2.96 1.62
CA SER A 50 -0.63 -3.70 2.22
C SER A 50 0.46 -4.04 1.20
N MET A 51 0.09 -4.42 -0.03
CA MET A 51 1.05 -4.69 -1.10
C MET A 51 1.78 -3.42 -1.56
N ILE A 52 1.08 -2.28 -1.65
CA ILE A 52 1.69 -0.98 -1.95
C ILE A 52 2.69 -0.62 -0.84
N ILE A 53 2.29 -0.71 0.43
CA ILE A 53 3.19 -0.43 1.57
C ILE A 53 4.42 -1.34 1.50
N ALA A 54 4.25 -2.64 1.26
CA ALA A 54 5.37 -3.57 1.11
C ALA A 54 6.29 -3.20 -0.08
N PHE A 55 5.74 -2.73 -1.21
CA PHE A 55 6.53 -2.29 -2.35
C PHE A 55 7.38 -1.04 -2.06
N TYR A 56 6.86 -0.10 -1.26
CA TYR A 56 7.56 1.15 -0.93
C TYR A 56 8.52 1.01 0.26
N PHE A 57 8.18 0.22 1.27
CA PHE A 57 8.93 0.10 2.51
C PHE A 57 9.71 -1.23 2.65
N GLY A 58 9.44 -2.22 1.79
CA GLY A 58 10.09 -3.54 1.85
C GLY A 58 11.50 -3.60 1.28
N ASP A 59 11.99 -2.57 0.58
CA ASP A 59 13.34 -2.51 0.01
C ASP A 59 14.32 -1.64 0.82
N SER A 60 13.95 -1.28 2.06
CA SER A 60 14.75 -0.37 2.89
C SER A 60 16.11 -0.93 3.35
N ASP A 61 16.37 -2.24 3.19
CA ASP A 61 17.49 -2.94 3.84
C ASP A 61 18.40 -3.78 2.91
N SER A 62 18.26 -3.69 1.58
CA SER A 62 19.00 -4.56 0.65
C SER A 62 20.36 -4.01 0.17
N HIS A 63 20.90 -2.94 0.78
CA HIS A 63 22.20 -2.35 0.43
C HIS A 63 23.32 -2.63 1.45
N GLY A 64 23.25 -3.75 2.20
CA GLY A 64 24.23 -4.11 3.23
C GLY A 64 24.92 -5.47 3.06
N ALA A 65 24.70 -6.19 1.96
CA ALA A 65 25.17 -7.57 1.79
C ALA A 65 26.12 -7.79 0.59
N GLN A 66 26.86 -6.76 0.17
CA GLN A 66 27.85 -6.88 -0.92
C GLN A 66 29.27 -6.41 -0.58
N ASP A 67 29.66 -6.27 0.70
CA ASP A 67 31.02 -5.79 1.03
C ASP A 67 31.82 -6.77 1.92
N GLY A 68 31.62 -8.10 1.77
CA GLY A 68 32.13 -9.09 2.73
C GLY A 68 33.08 -10.20 2.23
N TYR A 69 33.31 -10.36 0.92
CA TYR A 69 34.19 -11.43 0.41
C TYR A 69 35.16 -10.95 -0.67
N GLY A 70 35.90 -9.89 -0.36
CA GLY A 70 37.07 -9.45 -1.12
C GLY A 70 38.21 -9.10 -0.16
N GLY A 71 39.17 -10.01 -0.01
CA GLY A 71 40.48 -9.71 0.58
C GLY A 71 40.73 -10.25 1.98
N GLY A 72 41.54 -11.31 2.08
CA GLY A 72 42.01 -11.81 3.36
C GLY A 72 42.93 -13.02 3.27
N LYS A 73 44.12 -12.81 2.69
CA LYS A 73 45.36 -13.62 2.75
C LYS A 73 45.30 -15.07 2.23
#